data_AF-A0A0Q7Z6A7-F1
#
_entry.id   AF-A0A0Q7Z6A7-F1
#
_cell.length_a   1.000
_cell.length_b   1.000
_cell.length_c   1.000
_cell.angle_alpha   90.00
_cell.angle_beta   90.00
_cell.angle_gamma   90.00
#
_symmetry.space_group_name_H-M   'P 1'
#
loop_
_entity.id
_entity.type
_entity.pdbx_description
1 polymer ?
#
loop_
_entity_poly.entity_id
_entity_poly.type
_entity_poly.pdbx_seq_one_letter_code
_entity_poly.pdbx_strand_id
1 'polypeptide(L)' 'MVRTRASICARKRRYASAEAAMAAAREAGLVLRPYRCERCRQFHLTSRTKGKWMPKVAG' A
#
# COMPACT_ATOMS: atom_id res chain seq x y z
N MET A 1 4.42 7.19 18.56
CA MET A 1 4.21 7.42 17.11
C MET A 1 4.89 6.30 16.32
N VAL A 2 4.15 5.34 15.74
CA VAL A 2 4.73 4.14 15.11
C VAL A 2 5.30 4.52 13.74
N ARG A 3 6.55 4.98 13.70
CA ARG A 3 7.25 5.27 12.45
C ARG A 3 7.55 3.96 11.73
N THR A 4 7.23 3.90 10.44
CA THR A 4 7.58 2.75 9.59
C THR A 4 9.10 2.55 9.64
N ARG A 5 9.58 1.46 10.26
CA ARG A 5 11.01 1.14 10.36
C ARG A 5 11.63 1.05 8.96
N ALA A 6 12.86 1.55 8.80
CA ALA A 6 13.58 1.58 7.52
C ALA A 6 13.64 0.18 6.87
N SER A 7 13.91 -0.84 7.67
CA SER A 7 13.99 -2.23 7.24
C SER A 7 12.66 -2.74 6.67
N ILE A 8 11.51 -2.27 7.18
CA ILE A 8 10.19 -2.65 6.65
C ILE A 8 9.96 -1.99 5.29
N CYS A 9 10.35 -0.71 5.14
CA CYS A 9 10.28 -0.01 3.86
C CYS A 9 11.20 -0.65 2.80
N ALA A 10 12.40 -1.08 3.19
CA ALA A 10 13.34 -1.77 2.31
C ALA A 10 12.82 -3.14 1.85
N ARG A 11 12.11 -3.86 2.72
CA ARG A 11 11.48 -5.16 2.38
C ARG A 11 10.24 -5.05 1.50
N LYS A 12 9.65 -3.86 1.35
CA LYS A 12 8.42 -3.64 0.56
C LYS A 12 8.76 -3.26 -0.87
N ARG A 13 8.03 -3.85 -1.83
CA ARG A 13 8.08 -3.46 -3.25
C ARG A 13 7.72 -1.97 -3.38
N ARG A 14 8.56 -1.22 -4.09
CA ARG A 14 8.39 0.21 -4.36
C ARG A 14 7.78 0.38 -5.74
N TYR A 15 6.69 1.14 -5.82
CA TYR A 15 6.04 1.49 -7.08
C TYR A 15 6.15 3.00 -7.30
N ALA A 16 6.34 3.39 -8.57
CA ALA A 16 6.45 4.79 -8.97
C ALA A 16 5.11 5.53 -8.92
N SER A 17 4.00 4.82 -9.10
CA SER A 17 2.64 5.38 -9.07
C SER A 17 1.66 4.51 -8.28
N ALA A 18 0.54 5.10 -7.86
CA ALA A 18 -0.56 4.38 -7.23
C ALA A 18 -1.20 3.36 -8.19
N GLU A 19 -1.29 3.70 -9.48
CA GLU A 19 -1.82 2.81 -10.51
C GLU A 19 -0.94 1.58 -10.71
N ALA A 20 0.38 1.74 -10.81
CA ALA A 20 1.31 0.61 -10.93
C ALA A 20 1.22 -0.32 -9.72
N ALA A 21 1.06 0.24 -8.51
CA ALA A 21 0.81 -0.54 -7.31
C ALA A 21 -0.53 -1.31 -7.39
N MET A 22 -1.62 -0.65 -7.80
CA MET A 22 -2.93 -1.30 -7.94
C MET A 22 -2.94 -2.39 -9.02
N ALA A 23 -2.31 -2.14 -10.17
CA ALA A 23 -2.18 -3.13 -11.23
C ALA A 23 -1.47 -4.38 -10.71
N ALA A 24 -0.33 -4.21 -10.01
CA ALA A 24 0.38 -5.33 -9.41
C ALA A 24 -0.44 -6.08 -8.33
N ALA A 25 -1.27 -5.37 -7.56
CA ALA A 25 -2.18 -5.99 -6.60
C ALA A 25 -3.27 -6.84 -7.29
N ARG A 26 -3.85 -6.29 -8.37
CA ARG A 26 -4.86 -6.98 -9.20
C ARG A 26 -4.27 -8.20 -9.90
N GLU A 27 -3.10 -8.05 -10.51
CA GLU A 27 -2.38 -9.13 -11.18
C GLU A 27 -2.02 -10.27 -10.22
N ALA A 28 -1.61 -9.93 -9.00
CA ALA A 28 -1.36 -10.92 -7.95
C ALA A 28 -2.64 -11.55 -7.36
N GLY A 29 -3.84 -11.08 -7.74
CA GLY A 29 -5.11 -11.53 -7.15
C GLY A 29 -5.26 -11.19 -5.66
N LEU A 30 -4.45 -10.26 -5.13
CA LEU A 30 -4.44 -9.91 -3.72
C LEU A 30 -5.23 -8.63 -3.47
N VAL A 31 -6.06 -8.62 -2.43
CA VAL A 31 -6.79 -7.42 -1.98
C VAL A 31 -5.84 -6.51 -1.20
N LEU A 32 -4.90 -5.89 -1.91
CA LEU A 32 -3.94 -4.93 -1.36
C LEU A 32 -4.34 -3.50 -1.77
N ARG A 33 -4.06 -2.54 -0.88
CA ARG A 33 -4.26 -1.13 -1.16
C ARG A 33 -2.92 -0.40 -1.31
N PRO A 34 -2.79 0.51 -2.28
CA PRO A 34 -1.63 1.38 -2.36
C PRO A 34 -1.68 2.41 -1.22
N TYR A 35 -0.53 2.71 -0.62
CA TYR A 35 -0.37 3.86 0.25
C TYR A 35 0.95 4.56 -0.04
N ARG A 36 0.95 5.90 0.09
CA ARG A 36 2.16 6.70 -0.03
C ARG A 36 2.98 6.55 1.25
N CYS A 37 4.22 6.12 1.12
CA CYS A 37 5.14 6.05 2.24
C CYS A 37 5.66 7.44 2.58
N GLU A 38 5.47 7.88 3.82
CA GLU A 38 6.05 9.13 4.35
C GLU A 38 7.59 9.14 4.34
N ARG A 39 8.23 7.96 4.27
CA ARG A 39 9.69 7.82 4.34
C ARG A 39 10.38 7.88 2.98
N CYS A 40 10.02 6.99 2.06
CA CYS A 40 10.64 6.93 0.73
C CYS A 40 9.88 7.75 -0.31
N ARG A 41 8.72 8.32 0.04
CA ARG A 41 7.81 9.05 -0.85
C ARG A 41 7.26 8.23 -2.02
N GLN A 42 7.56 6.94 -2.09
CA GLN A 42 7.06 5.98 -3.07
C GLN A 42 5.75 5.32 -2.63
N PHE A 43 5.13 4.60 -3.56
CA PHE A 43 3.92 3.83 -3.30
C PHE A 43 4.25 2.39 -2.89
N HIS A 44 3.59 1.94 -1.82
CA HIS A 44 3.70 0.58 -1.32
C HIS A 44 2.33 -0.07 -1.21
N LEU A 45 2.32 -1.39 -1.24
CA LEU A 45 1.12 -2.18 -0.99
C LEU A 45 0.97 -2.55 0.48
N THR A 46 -0.28 -2.56 0.95
CA THR A 46 -0.65 -3.02 2.29
C THR A 46 -1.91 -3.87 2.24
N SER A 47 -1.88 -5.00 2.95
CA SER A 47 -3.05 -5.84 3.24
C SER A 47 -3.84 -5.34 4.45
N ARG A 48 -3.33 -4.33 5.18
CA ARG A 48 -4.02 -3.77 6.34
C ARG A 48 -5.30 -3.08 5.91
N THR A 49 -6.42 -3.75 6.15
CA THR A 49 -7.79 -3.21 6.13
C THR A 49 -8.22 -2.69 7.49
N LYS A 50 -7.57 -3.13 8.57
CA LYS A 50 -7.92 -2.78 9.96
C LYS A 50 -7.47 -1.34 10.29
N GLY A 51 -8.43 -0.43 10.47
CA GLY A 51 -8.22 0.92 11.00
C GLY A 51 -8.03 2.05 9.99
N LYS A 52 -8.25 1.83 8.68
CA LYS A 52 -8.34 2.94 7.71
C LYS A 52 -9.73 2.97 7.10
N TRP A 53 -10.35 4.16 7.11
CA TRP A 53 -11.67 4.46 6.57
C TRP A 53 -11.89 3.71 5.25
N MET A 54 -12.86 2.80 5.27
CA MET A 54 -13.34 2.17 4.05
C MET A 54 -14.33 3.15 3.42
N PRO A 55 -14.10 3.68 2.20
CA PRO A 55 -15.25 4.08 1.41
C PRO A 55 -16.10 2.82 1.31
N LYS A 56 -17.34 2.89 1.81
CA LYS A 56 -18.34 1.86 1.55
C LYS A 56 -18.35 1.70 0.03
N VAL A 57 -17.86 0.56 -0.46
CA VAL A 57 -18.27 0.11 -1.79
C VAL A 57 -19.76 -0.15 -1.62
N ALA A 58 -20.57 0.76 -2.15
CA ALA A 58 -22.00 0.58 -2.23
C ALA A 58 -22.27 -0.51 -3.25
N GLY A 59 -23.10 -1.49 -2.87
CA GLY A 59 -23.79 -2.42 -3.77
C GLY A 59 -22.91 -3.48 -4.38
#